data_AF-A0A3S8VW90-F1
#
_entry.id   AF-A0A3S8VW90-F1
#
_cell.length_a   1.000
_cell.length_b   1.000
_cell.length_c   1.000
_cell.angle_alpha   90.00
_cell.angle_beta   90.00
_cell.angle_gamma   90.00
#
_symmetry.space_group_name_H-M   'P 1'
#
loop_
_entity.id
_entity.type
_entity.pdbx_description
1 polymer ?
#
loop_
_entity_poly.entity_id
_entity_poly.type
_entity_poly.pdbx_seq_one_letter_code
_entity_poly.pdbx_strand_id
1 'polypeptide(L)'
;MTAMHETTTGSAVSEAAESDAELTRLVRTGPSPAAEAALDELYRRHRGPVLAYARSCTQDWHTAEDLVSEAFTRALHALQGGRGPEGAWRPYLLTTVRRTAADWSRTARRAKLAPDFEAWLTQARVTENGEEHVLHRENADLVLRAFRSLPERWQTALWHTAVEGEPPDRIAPLLGLSPSGVRSLTARAREGLRQAYLEAHVEDTAASEECRHYSGMLAGSIRRAGRRRREHRALERHLAGCFRCRRAGLQLQDLNSSLKAVLPVGILLWAGASYGAKPAAAASGGAVAGGATGLSSAVKAGMLGASVFVVALGAYMFFPDRGQPSTPPPNPSAAPSTSAPTPTPEQDETADPTPPPRTASPTSTPSPRSASPTAEAPPSWQPAADDRARLPIASTGRCMDISAAEGAEPYEAECDGGRSQQWELLVDRAGQQARIRNYATGMCLTHTGTETDGAPVRQQRSACHSGAETARWAYFTKGDGTVAFALPGASLYLLGLDDWHAAGEGEPHAPDIGTTANYYDTPSLRFRYAGNAFGG
;
A
#
# COMPACT_ATOMS: atom_id res chain seq x y z
N MET A 1 15.99 23.13 75.21
CA MET A 1 15.25 23.32 73.95
C MET A 1 16.10 24.17 73.02
N THR A 2 16.96 23.52 72.23
CA THR A 2 17.67 24.16 71.11
C THR A 2 17.69 23.13 70.01
N ALA A 3 16.71 23.20 69.10
CA ALA A 3 16.61 22.30 67.96
C ALA A 3 17.26 22.97 66.75
N MET A 4 18.31 22.34 66.24
CA MET A 4 18.96 22.67 64.97
C MET A 4 17.97 22.41 63.82
N HIS A 5 17.83 23.39 62.93
CA HIS A 5 17.16 23.20 61.64
C HIS A 5 18.23 22.78 60.62
N GLU A 6 18.35 21.48 60.39
CA GLU A 6 19.04 20.96 59.21
C GLU A 6 18.18 21.27 57.98
N THR A 7 18.73 22.10 57.10
CA THR A 7 18.13 22.37 55.79
C THR A 7 18.59 21.26 54.85
N THR A 8 17.79 20.19 54.74
CA THR A 8 17.96 19.19 53.68
C THR A 8 17.57 19.82 52.35
N THR A 9 18.56 20.30 51.61
CA THR A 9 18.44 20.55 50.17
C THR A 9 18.22 19.22 49.46
N GLY A 10 16.95 18.83 49.34
CA GLY A 10 16.51 17.77 48.45
C GLY A 10 16.81 18.16 47.01
N SER A 11 17.88 17.60 46.47
CA SER A 11 18.21 17.62 45.05
C SER A 11 17.17 16.78 44.29
N ALA A 12 16.02 17.38 43.99
CA ALA A 12 15.04 16.85 43.06
C ALA A 12 15.50 17.17 41.63
N VAL A 13 16.59 16.52 41.19
CA VAL A 13 16.81 16.32 39.76
C VAL A 13 15.82 15.24 39.34
N SER A 14 14.74 15.65 38.69
CA SER A 14 13.92 14.72 37.90
C SER A 14 14.87 14.05 36.91
N GLU A 15 15.22 12.78 37.13
CA GLU A 15 15.93 11.94 36.16
C GLU A 15 15.16 12.03 34.84
N ALA A 16 15.70 12.78 33.88
CA ALA A 16 15.16 12.80 32.54
C ALA A 16 15.36 11.40 31.98
N ALA A 17 14.27 10.67 31.74
CA ALA A 17 14.34 9.35 31.13
C ALA A 17 15.19 9.44 29.85
N GLU A 18 16.27 8.66 29.79
CA GLU A 18 17.22 8.66 28.68
C GLU A 18 16.50 8.32 27.37
N SER A 19 16.79 9.10 26.33
CA SER A 19 16.25 8.88 24.99
C SER A 19 16.84 7.62 24.35
N ASP A 20 16.15 7.06 23.36
CA ASP A 20 16.65 5.87 22.65
C ASP A 20 18.03 6.13 22.02
N ALA A 21 18.32 7.37 21.61
CA ALA A 21 19.62 7.75 21.08
C ALA A 21 20.73 7.75 22.15
N GLU A 22 20.42 8.21 23.36
CA GLU A 22 21.37 8.17 24.49
C GLU A 22 21.62 6.72 24.93
N LEU A 23 20.57 5.92 25.06
CA LEU A 23 20.66 4.49 25.35
C LEU A 23 21.50 3.76 24.29
N THR A 24 21.29 4.08 23.02
CA THR A 24 22.09 3.52 21.91
C THR A 24 23.57 3.88 22.04
N ARG A 25 23.89 5.13 22.41
CA ARG A 25 25.29 5.55 22.62
C ARG A 25 25.92 4.78 23.77
N LEU A 26 25.20 4.55 24.87
CA LEU A 26 25.68 3.73 25.98
C LEU A 26 25.96 2.30 25.54
N VAL A 27 25.04 1.66 24.80
CA VAL A 27 25.23 0.30 24.25
C VAL A 27 26.47 0.21 23.35
N ARG A 28 26.75 1.26 22.55
CA ARG A 28 27.94 1.31 21.67
C ARG A 28 29.26 1.43 22.42
N THR A 29 29.28 1.87 23.69
CA THR A 29 30.52 1.96 24.48
C THR A 29 31.13 0.59 24.82
N GLY A 30 30.37 -0.48 24.64
CA GLY A 30 30.79 -1.85 24.93
C GLY A 30 30.20 -2.39 26.24
N PRO A 31 30.59 -3.62 26.63
CA PRO A 31 30.00 -4.32 27.78
C PRO A 31 30.25 -3.55 29.08
N SER A 32 29.17 -3.09 29.72
CA SER A 32 29.19 -2.45 31.04
C SER A 32 27.80 -2.58 31.67
N PRO A 33 27.67 -2.49 33.01
CA PRO A 33 26.36 -2.51 33.67
C PRO A 33 25.40 -1.44 33.14
N ALA A 34 25.93 -0.27 32.73
CA ALA A 34 25.13 0.80 32.12
C ALA A 34 24.66 0.44 30.71
N ALA A 35 25.50 -0.21 29.91
CA ALA A 35 25.11 -0.69 28.57
C ALA A 35 24.08 -1.82 28.64
N GLU A 36 24.17 -2.71 29.64
CA GLU A 36 23.17 -3.76 29.89
C GLU A 36 21.81 -3.15 30.28
N ALA A 37 21.79 -2.23 31.25
CA ALA A 37 20.57 -1.52 31.62
C ALA A 37 19.96 -0.73 30.46
N ALA A 38 20.80 -0.12 29.61
CA ALA A 38 20.33 0.59 28.43
C ALA A 38 19.70 -0.34 27.39
N LEU A 39 20.29 -1.51 27.16
CA LEU A 39 19.74 -2.54 26.28
C LEU A 39 18.40 -3.09 26.81
N ASP A 40 18.30 -3.33 28.12
CA ASP A 40 17.06 -3.79 28.76
C ASP A 40 15.93 -2.78 28.60
N GLU A 41 16.24 -1.49 28.75
CA GLU A 41 15.26 -0.42 28.56
C GLU A 41 14.80 -0.32 27.09
N LEU A 42 15.73 -0.40 26.12
CA LEU A 42 15.39 -0.47 24.70
C LEU A 42 14.53 -1.70 24.38
N TYR A 43 14.87 -2.86 24.95
CA TYR A 43 14.08 -4.07 24.81
C TYR A 43 12.66 -3.87 25.36
N ARG A 44 12.53 -3.36 26.59
CA ARG A 44 11.23 -3.09 27.23
C ARG A 44 10.36 -2.13 26.42
N ARG A 45 10.94 -1.07 25.85
CA ARG A 45 10.22 -0.06 25.04
C ARG A 45 9.68 -0.61 23.73
N HIS A 46 10.47 -1.43 23.02
CA HIS A 46 10.13 -1.85 21.66
C HIS A 46 9.57 -3.27 21.54
N ARG A 47 9.77 -4.14 22.54
CA ARG A 47 9.35 -5.56 22.48
C ARG A 47 7.89 -5.75 22.09
N GLY A 48 6.95 -5.04 22.73
CA GLY A 48 5.52 -5.30 22.51
C GLY A 48 5.09 -5.16 21.04
N PRO A 49 5.32 -4.00 20.41
CA PRO A 49 5.01 -3.78 19.00
C PRO A 49 5.81 -4.66 18.04
N VAL A 50 7.07 -4.97 18.36
CA VAL A 50 7.92 -5.86 17.55
C VAL A 50 7.43 -7.32 17.63
N LEU A 51 7.00 -7.76 18.82
CA LEU A 51 6.38 -9.07 19.03
C LEU A 51 5.04 -9.19 18.30
N ALA A 52 4.22 -8.14 18.32
CA ALA A 52 2.96 -8.11 17.58
C ALA A 52 3.19 -8.34 16.08
N TYR A 53 4.24 -7.75 15.51
CA TYR A 53 4.63 -8.00 14.13
C TYR A 53 5.24 -9.39 13.92
N ALA A 54 6.11 -9.85 14.81
CA ALA A 54 6.74 -11.18 14.72
C ALA A 54 5.70 -12.31 14.68
N ARG A 55 4.56 -12.16 15.36
CA ARG A 55 3.43 -13.09 15.30
C ARG A 55 2.81 -13.24 13.90
N SER A 56 2.98 -12.25 13.02
CA SER A 56 2.55 -12.39 11.62
C SER A 56 3.51 -13.24 10.78
N CYS A 57 4.73 -13.51 11.29
CA CYS A 57 5.76 -14.27 10.59
C CYS A 57 5.85 -15.72 11.08
N THR A 58 5.29 -16.06 12.25
CA THR A 58 5.49 -17.34 12.95
C THR A 58 4.17 -18.03 13.30
N GLN A 59 4.20 -19.35 13.51
CA GLN A 59 3.00 -20.14 13.79
C GLN A 59 2.48 -19.97 15.22
N ASP A 60 3.39 -19.89 16.18
CA ASP A 60 3.06 -19.82 17.59
C ASP A 60 3.76 -18.64 18.29
N TRP A 61 3.27 -18.35 19.50
CA TRP A 61 3.71 -17.22 20.29
C TRP A 61 5.14 -17.38 20.83
N HIS A 62 5.56 -18.59 21.24
CA HIS A 62 6.90 -18.81 21.76
C HIS A 62 7.95 -18.64 20.66
N THR A 63 7.67 -19.17 19.47
CA THR A 63 8.50 -18.93 18.28
C THR A 63 8.59 -17.45 17.94
N ALA A 64 7.51 -16.68 18.11
CA ALA A 64 7.55 -15.22 17.90
C ALA A 64 8.50 -14.54 18.90
N GLU A 65 8.52 -14.96 20.17
CA GLU A 65 9.46 -14.44 21.17
C GLU A 65 10.92 -14.79 20.86
N ASP A 66 11.18 -16.01 20.39
CA ASP A 66 12.51 -16.43 19.92
C ASP A 66 12.97 -15.54 18.76
N LEU A 67 12.08 -15.26 17.81
CA LEU A 67 12.36 -14.43 16.65
C LEU A 67 12.64 -12.97 17.05
N VAL A 68 11.89 -12.42 18.01
CA VAL A 68 12.15 -11.09 18.58
C VAL A 68 13.51 -11.06 19.27
N SER A 69 13.80 -12.06 20.10
CA SER A 69 15.07 -12.15 20.82
C SER A 69 16.25 -12.18 19.85
N GLU A 70 16.19 -13.01 18.80
CA GLU A 70 17.23 -13.06 17.76
C GLU A 70 17.35 -11.72 17.00
N ALA A 71 16.24 -11.05 16.70
CA ALA A 71 16.26 -9.74 16.05
C ALA A 71 16.96 -8.67 16.92
N PHE A 72 16.73 -8.67 18.24
CA PHE A 72 17.44 -7.80 19.19
C PHE A 72 18.92 -8.18 19.29
N THR A 73 19.27 -9.46 19.33
CA THR A 73 20.67 -9.92 19.31
C THR A 73 21.39 -9.44 18.05
N ARG A 74 20.74 -9.52 16.88
CA ARG A 74 21.29 -9.00 15.62
C ARG A 74 21.44 -7.48 15.64
N ALA A 75 20.49 -6.75 16.24
CA ALA A 75 20.60 -5.31 16.42
C ALA A 75 21.80 -4.95 17.32
N LEU A 76 21.98 -5.66 18.44
CA LEU A 76 23.13 -5.49 19.32
C LEU A 76 24.45 -5.75 18.60
N HIS A 77 24.56 -6.85 17.85
CA HIS A 77 25.76 -7.13 17.05
C HIS A 77 26.02 -6.07 15.99
N ALA A 78 24.97 -5.53 15.36
CA ALA A 78 25.12 -4.41 14.43
C ALA A 78 25.68 -3.16 15.12
N LEU A 79 25.17 -2.83 16.31
CA LEU A 79 25.65 -1.69 17.12
C LEU A 79 27.10 -1.83 17.55
N GLN A 80 27.50 -3.03 18.00
CA GLN A 80 28.89 -3.33 18.34
C GLN A 80 29.81 -3.21 17.12
N GLY A 81 29.30 -3.50 15.93
CA GLY A 81 29.99 -3.29 14.65
C GLY A 81 29.92 -1.86 14.10
N GLY A 82 29.45 -0.88 14.88
CA GLY A 82 29.32 0.52 14.46
C GLY A 82 28.19 0.79 13.45
N ARG A 83 27.26 -0.16 13.27
CA ARG A 83 26.08 -0.09 12.41
C ARG A 83 24.81 -0.06 13.26
N GLY A 84 23.64 -0.21 12.64
CA GLY A 84 22.36 -0.28 13.34
C GLY A 84 21.71 1.09 13.57
N PRO A 85 20.56 1.14 14.26
CA PRO A 85 19.81 2.37 14.44
C PRO A 85 20.58 3.33 15.37
N GLU A 86 20.48 4.62 15.12
CA GLU A 86 20.89 5.68 16.06
C GLU A 86 19.75 6.11 16.96
N GLY A 87 18.51 5.96 16.50
CA GLY A 87 17.30 6.23 17.28
C GLY A 87 16.01 5.70 16.65
N ALA A 88 16.01 5.34 15.36
CA ALA A 88 14.85 4.77 14.67
C ALA A 88 14.68 3.25 14.94
N TRP A 89 14.68 2.86 16.22
CA TRP A 89 14.66 1.46 16.65
C TRP A 89 13.45 0.66 16.16
N ARG A 90 12.26 1.26 16.22
CA ARG A 90 11.01 0.56 15.89
C ARG A 90 10.99 0.05 14.43
N PRO A 91 11.11 0.88 13.37
CA PRO A 91 11.17 0.38 12.00
C PRO A 91 12.38 -0.51 11.72
N TYR A 92 13.52 -0.26 12.38
CA TYR A 92 14.72 -1.10 12.24
C TYR A 92 14.48 -2.52 12.74
N LEU A 93 13.92 -2.68 13.94
CA LEU A 93 13.64 -3.98 14.54
C LEU A 93 12.60 -4.77 13.75
N LEU A 94 11.53 -4.13 13.27
CA LEU A 94 10.52 -4.80 12.43
C LEU A 94 11.13 -5.32 11.12
N THR A 95 11.98 -4.52 10.48
CA THR A 95 12.73 -4.96 9.29
C THR A 95 13.67 -6.12 9.63
N THR A 96 14.33 -6.06 10.79
CA THR A 96 15.25 -7.11 11.25
C THR A 96 14.50 -8.41 11.56
N VAL A 97 13.31 -8.35 12.15
CA VAL A 97 12.41 -9.50 12.36
C VAL A 97 12.10 -10.19 11.04
N ARG A 98 11.63 -9.45 10.02
CA ARG A 98 11.34 -10.05 8.71
C ARG A 98 12.57 -10.69 8.09
N ARG A 99 13.72 -10.00 8.09
CA ARG A 99 14.98 -10.53 7.52
C ARG A 99 15.41 -11.81 8.25
N THR A 100 15.29 -11.84 9.57
CA THR A 100 15.61 -13.00 10.39
C THR A 100 14.67 -14.18 10.10
N ALA A 101 13.38 -13.93 9.96
CA ALA A 101 12.40 -14.95 9.58
C ALA A 101 12.66 -15.47 8.15
N ALA A 102 13.04 -14.59 7.22
CA ALA A 102 13.47 -14.98 5.89
C ALA A 102 14.73 -15.86 5.93
N ASP A 103 15.67 -15.62 6.83
CA ASP A 103 16.82 -16.50 7.04
C ASP A 103 16.40 -17.87 7.58
N TRP A 104 15.46 -17.91 8.53
CA TRP A 104 14.95 -19.16 9.09
C TRP A 104 14.35 -20.08 8.03
N SER A 105 13.71 -19.52 6.99
CA SER A 105 13.15 -20.29 5.87
C SER A 105 14.20 -21.12 5.10
N ARG A 106 15.50 -20.79 5.25
CA ARG A 106 16.63 -21.52 4.63
C ARG A 106 17.20 -22.61 5.54
N THR A 107 16.59 -22.85 6.71
CA THR A 107 17.07 -23.78 7.74
C THR A 107 15.95 -24.72 8.19
N ALA A 108 16.27 -25.65 9.11
CA ALA A 108 15.26 -26.49 9.75
C ALA A 108 14.17 -25.69 10.50
N ARG A 109 14.42 -24.42 10.84
CA ARG A 109 13.43 -23.54 11.49
C ARG A 109 12.30 -23.08 10.55
N ARG A 110 12.37 -23.39 9.25
CA ARG A 110 11.29 -23.15 8.29
C ARG A 110 9.93 -23.64 8.80
N ALA A 111 9.89 -24.82 9.43
CA ALA A 111 8.66 -25.39 10.00
C ALA A 111 8.00 -24.54 11.09
N LYS A 112 8.71 -23.56 11.68
CA LYS A 112 8.18 -22.65 12.69
C LYS A 112 7.55 -21.38 12.10
N LEU A 113 7.70 -21.15 10.81
CA LEU A 113 7.16 -19.97 10.11
C LEU A 113 5.68 -20.15 9.80
N ALA A 114 4.93 -19.05 9.82
CA ALA A 114 3.54 -19.06 9.40
C ALA A 114 3.45 -19.53 7.93
N PRO A 115 2.51 -20.44 7.58
CA PRO A 115 2.38 -20.96 6.21
C PRO A 115 2.24 -19.86 5.14
N ASP A 116 1.44 -18.83 5.42
CA ASP A 116 1.22 -17.72 4.49
C ASP A 116 2.50 -16.88 4.29
N PHE A 117 3.28 -16.69 5.35
CA PHE A 117 4.57 -15.99 5.28
C PHE A 117 5.59 -16.79 4.48
N GLU A 118 5.63 -18.11 4.66
CA GLU A 118 6.49 -19.01 3.90
C GLU A 118 6.14 -19.05 2.41
N ALA A 119 4.83 -19.10 2.10
CA ALA A 119 4.33 -19.01 0.73
C ALA A 119 4.72 -17.67 0.09
N TRP A 120 4.57 -16.57 0.81
CA TRP A 120 5.00 -15.25 0.38
C TRP A 120 6.51 -15.18 0.11
N LEU A 121 7.35 -15.72 0.99
CA LEU A 121 8.80 -15.80 0.77
C LEU A 121 9.16 -16.63 -0.47
N THR A 122 8.45 -17.72 -0.71
CA THR A 122 8.68 -18.58 -1.88
C THR A 122 8.35 -17.83 -3.16
N GLN A 123 7.22 -17.12 -3.19
CA GLN A 123 6.84 -16.28 -4.33
C GLN A 123 7.82 -15.12 -4.56
N ALA A 124 8.28 -14.48 -3.48
CA ALA A 124 9.29 -13.44 -3.53
C ALA A 124 10.63 -13.95 -4.10
N ARG A 125 10.97 -15.23 -3.88
CA ARG A 125 12.19 -15.86 -4.44
C ARG A 125 12.08 -16.29 -5.89
N VAL A 126 10.92 -16.82 -6.30
CA VAL A 126 10.69 -17.20 -7.70
C VAL A 126 10.74 -15.97 -8.61
N THR A 127 10.46 -14.79 -8.05
CA THR A 127 10.61 -13.51 -8.74
C THR A 127 12.04 -12.97 -8.73
N GLU A 128 13.04 -13.60 -8.08
CA GLU A 128 14.43 -13.09 -7.92
C GLU A 128 15.28 -13.05 -9.22
N ASN A 129 14.78 -13.50 -10.38
CA ASN A 129 15.34 -13.11 -11.70
C ASN A 129 14.79 -11.78 -12.24
N GLY A 130 13.95 -11.10 -11.45
CA GLY A 130 13.77 -9.67 -11.49
C GLY A 130 13.90 -9.18 -10.07
N GLU A 131 15.02 -8.56 -9.72
CA GLU A 131 15.37 -8.08 -8.36
C GLU A 131 14.35 -7.10 -7.72
N GLU A 132 13.16 -6.93 -8.28
CA GLU A 132 12.36 -5.71 -8.21
C GLU A 132 10.92 -5.91 -8.75
N HIS A 133 10.18 -6.94 -8.33
CA HIS A 133 8.76 -7.06 -8.72
C HIS A 133 7.85 -6.13 -7.89
N VAL A 134 7.56 -4.95 -8.44
CA VAL A 134 6.20 -4.39 -8.58
C VAL A 134 5.47 -3.86 -7.32
N LEU A 135 6.14 -3.68 -6.18
CA LEU A 135 5.49 -2.96 -5.07
C LEU A 135 5.45 -1.44 -5.34
N HIS A 136 4.45 -0.97 -6.10
CA HIS A 136 3.91 0.41 -6.08
C HIS A 136 4.84 1.50 -6.61
N ARG A 137 5.66 1.14 -7.60
CA ARG A 137 7.04 1.60 -7.81
C ARG A 137 7.28 3.11 -7.86
N GLU A 138 6.34 3.96 -8.28
CA GLU A 138 6.65 5.40 -8.37
C GLU A 138 6.37 6.14 -7.06
N ASN A 139 5.16 6.02 -6.50
CA ASN A 139 4.75 6.77 -5.31
C ASN A 139 5.32 6.21 -4.03
N ALA A 140 5.28 4.88 -3.89
CA ALA A 140 5.82 4.24 -2.71
C ALA A 140 7.31 4.50 -2.65
N ASP A 141 8.01 4.48 -3.79
CA ASP A 141 9.42 4.81 -3.85
C ASP A 141 9.65 6.29 -3.55
N LEU A 142 8.88 7.24 -4.11
CA LEU A 142 9.03 8.67 -3.77
C LEU A 142 8.84 8.97 -2.28
N VAL A 143 7.77 8.50 -1.65
CA VAL A 143 7.52 8.71 -0.21
C VAL A 143 8.54 7.98 0.63
N LEU A 144 8.93 6.77 0.26
CA LEU A 144 9.91 5.96 0.99
C LEU A 144 11.33 6.53 0.86
N ARG A 145 11.74 6.97 -0.33
CA ARG A 145 12.99 7.70 -0.60
C ARG A 145 13.03 8.97 0.23
N ALA A 146 11.96 9.77 0.17
CA ALA A 146 11.84 10.99 0.96
C ALA A 146 11.90 10.75 2.46
N PHE A 147 11.25 9.68 2.96
CA PHE A 147 11.30 9.33 4.38
C PHE A 147 12.70 8.87 4.81
N ARG A 148 13.35 8.02 4.00
CA ARG A 148 14.69 7.48 4.27
C ARG A 148 15.78 8.55 4.24
N SER A 149 15.60 9.65 3.50
CA SER A 149 16.55 10.77 3.47
C SER A 149 16.47 11.69 4.68
N LEU A 150 15.42 11.57 5.51
CA LEU A 150 15.29 12.40 6.71
C LEU A 150 16.26 11.97 7.82
N PRO A 151 16.63 12.88 8.73
CA PRO A 151 17.35 12.51 9.96
C PRO A 151 16.59 11.41 10.74
N GLU A 152 17.29 10.44 11.33
CA GLU A 152 16.65 9.32 12.07
C GLU A 152 15.68 9.82 13.14
N ARG A 153 16.02 10.90 13.84
CA ARG A 153 15.14 11.49 14.87
C ARG A 153 13.79 11.94 14.28
N TRP A 154 13.77 12.41 13.03
CA TRP A 154 12.54 12.76 12.32
C TRP A 154 11.81 11.52 11.83
N GLN A 155 12.53 10.49 11.37
CA GLN A 155 11.95 9.20 11.02
C GLN A 155 11.24 8.56 12.21
N THR A 156 11.85 8.56 13.41
CA THR A 156 11.23 8.11 14.65
C THR A 156 9.96 8.90 14.94
N ALA A 157 10.03 10.23 14.94
CA ALA A 157 8.85 11.06 15.22
C ALA A 157 7.70 10.79 14.23
N LEU A 158 7.99 10.63 12.94
CA LEU A 158 7.00 10.35 11.91
C LEU A 158 6.44 8.93 11.99
N TRP A 159 7.28 7.91 12.21
CA TRP A 159 6.82 6.53 12.37
C TRP A 159 5.85 6.41 13.53
N HIS A 160 6.26 6.85 14.73
CA HIS A 160 5.43 6.72 15.92
C HIS A 160 4.14 7.54 15.81
N THR A 161 4.16 8.74 15.23
CA THR A 161 2.94 9.58 15.12
C THR A 161 2.05 9.26 13.94
N ALA A 162 2.59 9.04 12.75
CA ALA A 162 1.81 8.89 11.52
C ALA A 162 1.47 7.42 11.21
N VAL A 163 2.41 6.50 11.46
CA VAL A 163 2.20 5.07 11.20
C VAL A 163 1.48 4.41 12.38
N GLU A 164 2.02 4.56 13.58
CA GLU A 164 1.51 3.86 14.77
C GLU A 164 0.42 4.64 15.51
N GLY A 165 0.26 5.93 15.21
CA GLY A 165 -0.74 6.78 15.86
C GLY A 165 -0.51 6.94 17.37
N GLU A 166 0.74 6.81 17.84
CA GLU A 166 1.08 6.95 19.25
C GLU A 166 0.95 8.44 19.67
N PRO A 167 0.43 8.70 20.88
CA PRO A 167 0.27 10.07 21.35
C PRO A 167 1.61 10.66 21.83
N PRO A 168 1.80 12.00 21.81
CA PRO A 168 3.10 12.63 22.08
C PRO A 168 3.72 12.29 23.45
N ASP A 169 2.91 11.97 24.46
CA ASP A 169 3.36 11.53 25.79
C ASP A 169 4.07 10.17 25.77
N ARG A 170 3.69 9.26 24.87
CA ARG A 170 4.35 7.96 24.69
C ARG A 170 5.68 8.09 23.95
N ILE A 171 5.78 9.09 23.08
CA ILE A 171 6.95 9.32 22.20
C ILE A 171 8.01 10.19 22.90
N ALA A 172 7.58 11.07 23.80
CA ALA A 172 8.43 11.99 24.54
C ALA A 172 9.67 11.31 25.18
N PRO A 173 9.52 10.19 25.93
CA PRO A 173 10.65 9.45 26.48
C PRO A 173 11.60 8.87 25.42
N LEU A 174 11.06 8.38 24.29
CA LEU A 174 11.87 7.81 23.20
C LEU A 174 12.81 8.86 22.59
N LEU A 175 12.34 10.10 22.48
CA LEU A 175 13.06 11.20 21.85
C LEU A 175 13.83 12.12 22.82
N GLY A 176 13.69 11.90 24.13
CA GLY A 176 14.24 12.80 25.17
C GLY A 176 13.64 14.21 25.07
N LEU A 177 12.34 14.32 24.80
CA LEU A 177 11.64 15.59 24.60
C LEU A 177 10.41 15.69 25.50
N SER A 178 9.93 16.91 25.75
CA SER A 178 8.59 17.11 26.29
C SER A 178 7.51 16.77 25.23
N PRO A 179 6.27 16.47 25.63
CA PRO A 179 5.17 16.26 24.67
C PRO A 179 4.95 17.44 23.70
N SER A 180 5.19 18.68 24.16
CA SER A 180 5.17 19.87 23.29
C SER A 180 6.35 19.87 22.31
N GLY A 181 7.54 19.48 22.78
CA GLY A 181 8.72 19.29 21.93
C GLY A 181 8.50 18.25 20.83
N VAL A 182 7.83 17.13 21.14
CA VAL A 182 7.43 16.11 20.15
C VAL A 182 6.52 16.72 19.09
N ARG A 183 5.47 17.46 19.48
CA ARG A 183 4.57 18.13 18.52
C ARG A 183 5.34 19.08 17.58
N SER A 184 6.22 19.90 18.14
CA SER A 184 7.07 20.81 17.37
C SER A 184 8.06 20.08 16.46
N LEU A 185 8.62 18.95 16.90
CA LEU A 185 9.50 18.13 16.07
C LEU A 185 8.72 17.46 14.93
N THR A 186 7.58 16.84 15.21
CA THR A 186 6.73 16.20 14.18
C THR A 186 6.25 17.22 13.14
N ALA A 187 5.90 18.44 13.55
CA ALA A 187 5.55 19.51 12.61
C ALA A 187 6.71 19.84 11.65
N ARG A 188 7.93 19.99 12.19
CA ARG A 188 9.14 20.19 11.37
C ARG A 188 9.49 18.98 10.51
N ALA A 189 9.37 17.77 11.04
CA ALA A 189 9.63 16.54 10.31
C ALA A 189 8.68 16.36 9.13
N ARG A 190 7.40 16.72 9.28
CA ARG A 190 6.42 16.75 8.18
C ARG A 190 6.81 17.76 7.11
N GLU A 191 7.28 18.94 7.50
CA GLU A 191 7.73 19.94 6.53
C GLU A 191 9.00 19.49 5.80
N GLY A 192 9.95 18.90 6.52
CA GLY A 192 11.13 18.29 5.93
C GLY A 192 10.79 17.16 4.96
N LEU A 193 9.83 16.30 5.31
CA LEU A 193 9.34 15.25 4.44
C LEU A 193 8.72 15.80 3.15
N ARG A 194 7.93 16.89 3.23
CA ARG A 194 7.39 17.55 2.02
C ARG A 194 8.50 18.01 1.09
N GLN A 195 9.55 18.61 1.66
CA GLN A 195 10.71 19.09 0.90
C GLN A 195 11.45 17.91 0.24
N ALA A 196 11.79 16.88 1.01
CA ALA A 196 12.45 15.68 0.50
C ALA A 196 11.61 14.96 -0.57
N TYR A 197 10.29 14.92 -0.42
CA TYR A 197 9.39 14.34 -1.42
C TYR A 197 9.40 15.14 -2.72
N LEU A 198 9.37 16.47 -2.64
CA LEU A 198 9.42 17.33 -3.82
C LEU A 198 10.76 17.24 -4.54
N GLU A 199 11.86 17.18 -3.79
CA GLU A 199 13.20 16.94 -4.33
C GLU A 199 13.25 15.61 -5.09
N ALA A 200 12.80 14.53 -4.45
CA ALA A 200 12.72 13.22 -5.09
C ALA A 200 11.80 13.22 -6.33
N HIS A 201 10.69 13.97 -6.30
CA HIS A 201 9.78 14.11 -7.43
C HIS A 201 10.40 14.90 -8.60
N VAL A 202 11.20 15.93 -8.31
CA VAL A 202 11.93 16.69 -9.34
C VAL A 202 12.99 15.83 -10.02
N GLU A 203 13.71 15.02 -9.25
CA GLU A 203 14.69 14.05 -9.77
C GLU A 203 14.03 13.00 -10.67
N ASP A 204 12.86 12.51 -10.27
CA ASP A 204 12.06 11.52 -11.00
C ASP A 204 11.44 12.08 -12.29
N THR A 205 11.08 13.37 -12.30
CA THR A 205 10.45 14.06 -13.44
C THR A 205 11.44 14.74 -14.38
N ALA A 206 12.73 14.50 -14.22
CA ALA A 206 13.83 15.19 -14.91
C ALA A 206 13.80 15.16 -16.46
N ALA A 207 12.87 14.41 -17.06
CA ALA A 207 12.63 14.39 -18.51
C ALA A 207 11.91 15.64 -19.07
N SER A 208 11.22 16.47 -18.26
CA SER A 208 10.59 17.71 -18.77
C SER A 208 10.94 18.96 -17.96
N GLU A 209 11.40 20.00 -18.65
CA GLU A 209 11.74 21.30 -18.05
C GLU A 209 10.51 21.99 -17.45
N GLU A 210 9.33 21.74 -18.02
CA GLU A 210 8.05 22.26 -17.54
C GLU A 210 7.67 21.70 -16.17
N CYS A 211 7.76 20.38 -15.94
CA CYS A 211 7.45 19.79 -14.63
C CYS A 211 8.36 20.34 -13.53
N ARG A 212 9.67 20.48 -13.79
CA ARG A 212 10.62 21.04 -12.80
C ARG A 212 10.21 22.45 -12.35
N HIS A 213 9.74 23.28 -13.28
CA HIS A 213 9.24 24.63 -12.95
C HIS A 213 8.00 24.56 -12.04
N TYR A 214 7.02 23.72 -12.35
CA TYR A 214 5.78 23.60 -11.58
C TYR A 214 5.94 22.85 -10.25
N SER A 215 6.89 21.92 -10.11
CA SER A 215 7.20 21.26 -8.83
C SER A 215 7.64 22.27 -7.76
N GLY A 216 8.43 23.29 -8.14
CA GLY A 216 8.78 24.39 -7.24
C GLY A 216 7.58 25.23 -6.78
N MET A 217 6.58 25.40 -7.65
CA MET A 217 5.31 26.07 -7.30
C MET A 217 4.38 25.20 -6.45
N LEU A 218 4.39 23.87 -6.65
CA LEU A 218 3.66 22.88 -5.86
C LEU A 218 3.98 22.99 -4.36
N ALA A 219 5.26 23.16 -4.03
CA ALA A 219 5.74 23.37 -2.66
C ALA A 219 5.16 24.64 -2.02
N GLY A 220 5.07 25.72 -2.82
CA GLY A 220 4.62 27.02 -2.39
C GLY A 220 3.10 27.11 -2.20
N SER A 221 2.33 26.39 -3.02
CA SER A 221 0.86 26.40 -2.95
C SER A 221 0.34 25.75 -1.67
N ILE A 222 0.98 24.67 -1.22
CA ILE A 222 0.57 23.91 -0.02
C ILE A 222 0.89 24.69 1.27
N ARG A 223 2.00 25.44 1.30
CA ARG A 223 2.38 26.24 2.48
C ARG A 223 1.58 27.54 2.62
N ARG A 224 1.02 28.05 1.51
CA ARG A 224 0.43 29.39 1.44
C ARG A 224 -0.81 29.37 0.56
N ALA A 225 -1.90 28.83 1.08
CA ALA A 225 -3.22 29.05 0.51
C ALA A 225 -3.47 30.56 0.42
N GLY A 226 -3.49 31.12 -0.81
CA GLY A 226 -3.88 32.52 -1.06
C GLY A 226 -2.85 33.49 -1.68
N ARG A 227 -1.71 33.05 -2.25
CA ARG A 227 -0.85 33.95 -3.07
C ARG A 227 -1.29 34.07 -4.54
N ARG A 228 -0.70 35.04 -5.26
CA ARG A 228 -1.10 35.64 -6.56
C ARG A 228 -1.96 34.71 -7.44
N ARG A 229 -3.23 35.10 -7.66
CA ARG A 229 -4.22 34.38 -8.48
C ARG A 229 -3.71 33.91 -9.86
N ARG A 230 -2.74 34.60 -10.47
CA ARG A 230 -2.17 34.23 -11.79
C ARG A 230 -1.21 33.04 -11.71
N GLU A 231 -0.35 32.99 -10.69
CA GLU A 231 0.58 31.86 -10.45
C GLU A 231 -0.22 30.59 -10.13
N HIS A 232 -1.27 30.73 -9.32
CA HIS A 232 -2.21 29.65 -9.02
C HIS A 232 -2.88 29.08 -10.28
N ARG A 233 -3.37 29.94 -11.18
CA ARG A 233 -4.00 29.51 -12.45
C ARG A 233 -3.04 28.84 -13.43
N ALA A 234 -1.75 29.20 -13.41
CA ALA A 234 -0.75 28.53 -14.25
C ALA A 234 -0.49 27.11 -13.72
N LEU A 235 -0.31 26.99 -12.40
CA LEU A 235 -0.17 25.69 -11.75
C LEU A 235 -1.42 24.82 -11.96
N GLU A 236 -2.63 25.34 -11.73
CA GLU A 236 -3.89 24.61 -11.97
C GLU A 236 -4.00 24.06 -13.40
N ARG A 237 -3.65 24.87 -14.41
CA ARG A 237 -3.64 24.42 -15.82
C ARG A 237 -2.63 23.30 -16.05
N HIS A 238 -1.44 23.38 -15.45
CA HIS A 238 -0.46 22.31 -15.54
C HIS A 238 -0.95 21.04 -14.83
N LEU A 239 -1.52 21.13 -13.62
CA LEU A 239 -2.08 19.97 -12.92
C LEU A 239 -3.27 19.35 -13.66
N ALA A 240 -4.04 20.13 -14.42
CA ALA A 240 -5.08 19.58 -15.30
C ALA A 240 -4.49 18.74 -16.45
N GLY A 241 -3.32 19.13 -16.98
CA GLY A 241 -2.68 18.47 -18.13
C GLY A 241 -1.58 17.45 -17.78
N CYS A 242 -1.01 17.48 -16.58
CA CYS A 242 0.11 16.63 -16.16
C CYS A 242 -0.29 15.75 -14.98
N PHE A 243 -0.55 14.47 -15.27
CA PHE A 243 -0.94 13.48 -14.28
C PHE A 243 0.09 13.33 -13.14
N ARG A 244 1.40 13.36 -13.46
CA ARG A 244 2.48 13.20 -12.48
C ARG A 244 2.49 14.30 -11.43
N CYS A 245 2.44 15.56 -11.85
CA CYS A 245 2.42 16.69 -10.91
C CYS A 245 1.08 16.80 -10.18
N ARG A 246 -0.05 16.44 -10.83
CA ARG A 246 -1.36 16.35 -10.18
C ARG A 246 -1.34 15.36 -9.02
N ARG A 247 -0.82 14.16 -9.27
CA ARG A 247 -0.67 13.09 -8.29
C ARG A 247 0.26 13.49 -7.15
N ALA A 248 1.42 14.08 -7.45
CA ALA A 248 2.32 14.63 -6.43
C ALA A 248 1.64 15.70 -5.55
N GLY A 249 0.78 16.53 -6.15
CA GLY A 249 0.00 17.54 -5.43
C GLY A 249 -0.97 16.92 -4.43
N LEU A 250 -1.73 15.90 -4.84
CA LEU A 250 -2.65 15.17 -3.97
C LEU A 250 -1.93 14.47 -2.81
N GLN A 251 -0.79 13.83 -3.08
CA GLN A 251 0.00 13.14 -2.05
C GLN A 251 0.57 14.09 -1.00
N LEU A 252 0.98 15.29 -1.41
CA LEU A 252 1.49 16.30 -0.47
C LEU A 252 0.38 16.95 0.36
N GLN A 253 -0.86 17.01 -0.15
CA GLN A 253 -2.03 17.46 0.62
C GLN A 253 -2.35 16.50 1.76
N ASP A 254 -2.30 15.19 1.50
CA ASP A 254 -2.57 14.15 2.51
C ASP A 254 -1.34 13.29 2.83
N LEU A 255 -0.28 13.97 3.25
CA LEU A 255 1.00 13.31 3.53
C LEU A 255 0.92 12.32 4.69
N ASN A 256 0.07 12.56 5.69
CA ASN A 256 -0.04 11.67 6.85
C ASN A 256 -0.72 10.35 6.51
N SER A 257 -1.83 10.37 5.75
CA SER A 257 -2.47 9.13 5.32
C SER A 257 -1.53 8.36 4.39
N SER A 258 -0.83 9.07 3.51
CA SER A 258 0.16 8.50 2.60
C SER A 258 1.29 7.82 3.37
N LEU A 259 1.81 8.43 4.44
CA LEU A 259 2.81 7.78 5.31
C LEU A 259 2.27 6.50 5.95
N LYS A 260 1.05 6.54 6.49
CA LYS A 260 0.42 5.40 7.15
C LYS A 260 0.18 4.23 6.20
N ALA A 261 -0.19 4.51 4.95
CA ALA A 261 -0.44 3.51 3.93
C ALA A 261 0.87 2.96 3.32
N VAL A 262 1.80 3.85 2.99
CA VAL A 262 2.99 3.51 2.20
C VAL A 262 4.12 2.96 3.06
N LEU A 263 4.44 3.58 4.20
CA LEU A 263 5.65 3.22 4.94
C LEU A 263 5.63 1.79 5.47
N PRO A 264 4.54 1.29 6.09
CA PRO A 264 4.50 -0.09 6.54
C PRO A 264 4.65 -1.08 5.39
N VAL A 265 3.99 -0.82 4.27
CA VAL A 265 4.09 -1.68 3.07
C VAL A 265 5.50 -1.65 2.51
N GLY A 266 6.09 -0.47 2.29
CA GLY A 266 7.41 -0.33 1.67
C GLY A 266 8.59 -0.70 2.57
N ILE A 267 8.47 -0.54 3.90
CA ILE A 267 9.53 -0.90 4.86
C ILE A 267 9.40 -2.37 5.27
N LEU A 268 8.18 -2.81 5.61
CA LEU A 268 7.97 -4.16 6.15
C LEU A 268 7.81 -5.19 5.05
N LEU A 269 7.26 -4.86 3.87
CA LEU A 269 6.95 -5.76 2.75
C LEU A 269 5.90 -6.84 3.08
N TRP A 270 6.16 -7.64 4.11
CA TRP A 270 5.21 -8.61 4.65
C TRP A 270 4.33 -7.98 5.72
N ALA A 271 3.02 -8.24 5.65
CA ALA A 271 2.00 -7.76 6.60
C ALA A 271 2.06 -6.25 6.87
N GLY A 272 2.63 -5.47 5.94
CA GLY A 272 2.75 -4.02 6.08
C GLY A 272 1.38 -3.34 6.11
N ALA A 273 0.47 -3.72 5.21
CA ALA A 273 -0.87 -3.15 5.15
C ALA A 273 -1.73 -3.40 6.42
N SER A 274 -1.45 -4.48 7.16
CA SER A 274 -2.11 -4.81 8.42
C SER A 274 -1.34 -4.35 9.66
N TYR A 275 -0.14 -3.77 9.49
CA TYR A 275 0.68 -3.30 10.59
C TYR A 275 0.00 -2.12 11.32
N GLY A 276 -0.05 -2.19 12.65
CA GLY A 276 -0.70 -1.16 13.47
C GLY A 276 -2.24 -1.16 13.41
N ALA A 277 -2.86 -2.07 12.64
CA ALA A 277 -4.29 -2.32 12.74
C ALA A 277 -4.58 -2.91 14.13
N LYS A 278 -5.36 -2.19 14.95
CA LYS A 278 -5.85 -2.76 16.20
C LYS A 278 -6.76 -3.94 15.83
N PRO A 279 -6.53 -5.16 16.32
CA PRO A 279 -7.52 -6.21 16.16
C PRO A 279 -8.83 -5.65 16.74
N ALA A 280 -9.91 -5.69 15.95
CA ALA A 280 -11.22 -5.39 16.49
C ALA A 280 -11.41 -6.36 17.65
N ALA A 281 -11.35 -5.85 18.88
CA ALA A 281 -11.61 -6.67 20.05
C ALA A 281 -13.02 -7.20 19.84
N ALA A 282 -13.15 -8.50 19.60
CA ALA A 282 -14.43 -9.17 19.72
C ALA A 282 -14.87 -8.89 21.15
N ALA A 283 -15.81 -7.96 21.32
CA ALA A 283 -16.39 -7.64 22.60
C ALA A 283 -17.18 -8.88 23.04
N SER A 284 -16.49 -9.84 23.67
CA SER A 284 -17.11 -10.94 24.38
C SER A 284 -17.73 -10.39 25.66
N GLY A 285 -18.90 -9.76 25.53
CA GLY A 285 -19.71 -9.28 26.63
C GLY A 285 -20.82 -10.27 26.99
N GLY A 286 -20.66 -10.99 28.11
CA GLY A 286 -21.75 -11.26 29.04
C GLY A 286 -22.56 -12.57 28.94
N ALA A 287 -22.08 -13.58 29.67
CA ALA A 287 -22.79 -14.61 30.45
C ALA A 287 -24.28 -14.95 30.19
N VAL A 288 -24.54 -16.22 29.86
CA VAL A 288 -25.58 -17.02 30.54
C VAL A 288 -24.97 -18.32 31.06
N ALA A 289 -25.23 -18.60 32.32
CA ALA A 289 -24.82 -19.81 33.02
C ALA A 289 -25.73 -21.00 32.68
N GLY A 290 -25.14 -22.19 32.57
CA GLY A 290 -25.84 -23.47 32.78
C GLY A 290 -25.83 -24.46 31.62
N GLY A 291 -25.21 -25.64 31.85
CA GLY A 291 -25.56 -26.89 31.17
C GLY A 291 -24.51 -27.45 30.21
N ALA A 292 -23.89 -28.56 30.60
CA ALA A 292 -22.96 -29.34 29.79
C ALA A 292 -23.63 -29.99 28.56
N THR A 293 -22.94 -29.98 27.42
CA THR A 293 -22.63 -31.14 26.56
C THR A 293 -21.91 -30.64 25.31
N GLY A 294 -20.80 -31.28 24.93
CA GLY A 294 -20.06 -30.92 23.73
C GLY A 294 -20.81 -31.31 22.47
N LEU A 295 -20.70 -30.48 21.42
CA LEU A 295 -20.49 -30.90 20.04
C LEU A 295 -20.19 -29.68 19.16
N SER A 296 -19.08 -29.80 18.42
CA SER A 296 -18.84 -29.33 17.05
C SER A 296 -19.38 -27.97 16.60
N SER A 297 -18.42 -27.10 16.33
CA SER A 297 -18.51 -25.84 15.61
C SER A 297 -19.34 -25.90 14.33
N ALA A 298 -20.52 -25.30 14.36
CA ALA A 298 -21.16 -24.64 13.24
C ALA A 298 -22.32 -23.78 13.75
N VAL A 299 -22.68 -22.75 12.96
CA VAL A 299 -24.03 -22.15 12.82
C VAL A 299 -24.20 -20.69 13.32
N LYS A 300 -24.21 -19.81 12.29
CA LYS A 300 -25.14 -18.72 11.93
C LYS A 300 -25.10 -17.34 12.61
N ALA A 301 -24.83 -16.39 11.73
CA ALA A 301 -25.44 -15.08 11.45
C ALA A 301 -26.78 -14.68 12.13
N GLY A 302 -26.90 -13.35 12.35
CA GLY A 302 -28.10 -12.54 12.63
C GLY A 302 -28.04 -11.91 14.04
N MET A 303 -28.32 -10.63 14.32
CA MET A 303 -29.00 -9.52 13.64
C MET A 303 -28.68 -8.18 14.37
N LEU A 304 -28.65 -7.08 13.59
CA LEU A 304 -29.14 -5.70 13.80
C LEU A 304 -28.92 -4.90 15.11
N GLY A 305 -28.44 -3.66 14.94
CA GLY A 305 -28.64 -2.56 15.90
C GLY A 305 -27.99 -1.25 15.46
N ALA A 306 -28.79 -0.33 14.89
CA ALA A 306 -28.38 1.02 14.52
C ALA A 306 -27.88 1.83 15.73
N SER A 307 -26.80 2.60 15.57
CA SER A 307 -26.36 3.60 16.56
C SER A 307 -25.96 4.89 15.83
N VAL A 308 -26.81 5.90 15.98
CA VAL A 308 -26.60 7.28 15.53
C VAL A 308 -25.42 7.87 16.29
N PHE A 309 -24.34 8.24 15.59
CA PHE A 309 -23.26 9.04 16.17
C PHE A 309 -23.53 10.53 15.94
N VAL A 310 -23.76 11.24 17.04
CA VAL A 310 -23.86 12.70 17.10
C VAL A 310 -22.45 13.28 16.92
N VAL A 311 -22.22 14.01 15.84
CA VAL A 311 -20.97 14.78 15.61
C VAL A 311 -21.06 16.10 16.37
N ALA A 312 -20.29 16.23 17.45
CA ALA A 312 -20.06 17.51 18.11
C ALA A 312 -18.97 18.29 17.36
N LEU A 313 -19.39 19.32 16.62
CA LEU A 313 -18.52 20.30 15.96
C LEU A 313 -17.94 21.27 17.01
N GLY A 314 -16.68 21.06 17.39
CA GLY A 314 -15.89 22.00 18.17
C GLY A 314 -15.18 23.00 17.26
N ALA A 315 -15.73 24.21 17.17
CA ALA A 315 -15.13 25.35 16.48
C ALA A 315 -13.85 25.82 17.19
N TYR A 316 -12.73 25.94 16.47
CA TYR A 316 -11.55 26.68 16.92
C TYR A 316 -11.36 27.92 16.05
N MET A 317 -11.31 29.07 16.71
CA MET A 317 -11.22 30.39 16.10
C MET A 317 -9.83 30.72 15.55
N PHE A 318 -9.85 31.45 14.45
CA PHE A 318 -8.75 32.17 13.82
C PHE A 318 -8.12 33.23 14.74
N PHE A 319 -6.80 33.32 14.75
CA PHE A 319 -6.05 34.56 15.04
C PHE A 319 -4.98 34.75 13.95
N PRO A 320 -4.95 35.91 13.25
CA PRO A 320 -3.90 36.22 12.29
C PRO A 320 -2.78 36.99 12.98
N ASP A 321 -1.53 36.59 12.78
CA ASP A 321 -0.38 37.46 13.06
C ASP A 321 0.31 37.90 11.77
N ARG A 322 0.61 39.19 11.74
CA ARG A 322 1.12 39.96 10.60
C ARG A 322 2.65 39.83 10.54
N GLY A 323 3.17 39.86 9.31
CA GLY A 323 4.55 39.49 9.00
C GLY A 323 5.65 40.46 9.47
N GLN A 324 6.89 40.06 9.18
CA GLN A 324 7.85 40.93 8.48
C GLN A 324 8.92 40.10 7.74
N PRO A 325 9.51 40.64 6.67
CA PRO A 325 10.33 39.90 5.70
C PRO A 325 11.84 40.01 5.97
N SER A 326 12.60 38.97 5.67
CA SER A 326 14.06 39.03 5.54
C SER A 326 14.51 38.59 4.14
N THR A 327 15.39 39.42 3.57
CA THR A 327 16.00 39.39 2.24
C THR A 327 17.04 38.27 2.06
N PRO A 328 17.30 37.77 0.84
CA PRO A 328 18.26 36.71 0.56
C PRO A 328 19.65 37.25 0.13
N PRO A 329 20.74 36.47 0.29
CA PRO A 329 22.01 36.71 -0.39
C PRO A 329 22.17 35.90 -1.71
N PRO A 330 23.15 36.25 -2.58
CA PRO A 330 23.07 36.04 -4.03
C PRO A 330 23.80 34.78 -4.56
N ASN A 331 23.36 34.35 -5.75
CA ASN A 331 24.03 33.39 -6.65
C ASN A 331 25.39 33.91 -7.15
N PRO A 332 26.31 33.00 -7.48
CA PRO A 332 27.20 33.18 -8.62
C PRO A 332 26.93 32.18 -9.75
N SER A 333 26.89 32.77 -10.94
CA SER A 333 26.81 32.22 -12.30
C SER A 333 28.00 31.31 -12.66
N ALA A 334 27.77 30.29 -13.49
CA ALA A 334 28.48 30.07 -14.76
C ALA A 334 28.05 28.73 -15.42
N ALA A 335 27.46 28.83 -16.62
CA ALA A 335 27.46 27.77 -17.62
C ALA A 335 28.81 27.76 -18.37
N PRO A 336 29.11 26.70 -19.16
CA PRO A 336 28.90 26.90 -20.60
C PRO A 336 28.34 25.69 -21.36
N SER A 337 27.73 26.04 -22.49
CA SER A 337 27.07 25.24 -23.51
C SER A 337 28.00 24.38 -24.36
N THR A 338 27.52 23.24 -24.86
CA THR A 338 27.99 22.60 -26.11
C THR A 338 26.90 21.63 -26.62
N SER A 339 26.05 22.06 -27.56
CA SER A 339 26.07 21.75 -29.00
C SER A 339 25.81 20.27 -29.37
N ALA A 340 24.64 20.01 -29.95
CA ALA A 340 24.28 18.79 -30.68
C ALA A 340 25.12 18.62 -31.97
N PRO A 341 25.10 17.43 -32.59
CA PRO A 341 24.27 17.31 -33.79
C PRO A 341 23.62 15.92 -34.04
N THR A 342 22.55 15.94 -34.84
CA THR A 342 21.85 14.84 -35.52
C THR A 342 22.58 14.40 -36.81
N PRO A 343 22.45 13.13 -37.24
CA PRO A 343 21.86 12.80 -38.57
C PRO A 343 20.85 11.62 -38.45
N THR A 344 19.66 11.61 -39.04
CA THR A 344 19.19 11.44 -40.44
C THR A 344 19.56 10.07 -41.08
N PRO A 345 18.60 9.37 -41.75
CA PRO A 345 18.55 7.91 -41.88
C PRO A 345 19.02 7.39 -43.25
N GLU A 346 19.27 6.08 -43.34
CA GLU A 346 19.57 5.39 -44.61
C GLU A 346 18.74 4.11 -44.74
N GLN A 347 18.00 4.03 -45.84
CA GLN A 347 17.23 2.88 -46.31
C GLN A 347 18.15 1.95 -47.08
N ASP A 348 17.88 0.64 -47.05
CA ASP A 348 18.27 -0.22 -48.19
C ASP A 348 17.29 -1.38 -48.38
N GLU A 349 17.13 -1.72 -49.66
CA GLU A 349 16.01 -2.41 -50.32
C GLU A 349 16.38 -3.86 -50.69
N THR A 350 15.40 -4.61 -51.22
CA THR A 350 15.50 -5.89 -51.99
C THR A 350 15.75 -7.18 -51.19
N ALA A 351 15.22 -8.37 -51.53
CA ALA A 351 14.41 -8.87 -52.64
C ALA A 351 13.68 -10.17 -52.22
N ASP A 352 12.58 -10.49 -52.90
CA ASP A 352 11.90 -11.80 -52.92
C ASP A 352 12.07 -12.41 -54.33
N PRO A 353 12.16 -13.75 -54.48
CA PRO A 353 11.20 -14.38 -55.41
C PRO A 353 10.77 -15.83 -55.05
N THR A 354 9.44 -16.03 -54.94
CA THR A 354 8.51 -16.88 -55.77
C THR A 354 8.71 -18.43 -55.90
N PRO A 355 7.62 -19.25 -55.95
CA PRO A 355 7.54 -20.70 -55.60
C PRO A 355 7.37 -21.66 -56.81
N PRO A 356 7.15 -22.99 -56.60
CA PRO A 356 5.84 -23.63 -56.95
C PRO A 356 5.56 -24.97 -56.19
N PRO A 357 4.61 -25.87 -56.61
CA PRO A 357 3.17 -25.73 -56.84
C PRO A 357 2.28 -26.75 -56.06
N ARG A 358 0.96 -26.60 -56.23
CA ARG A 358 -0.15 -27.40 -55.65
C ARG A 358 -0.51 -28.66 -56.48
N THR A 359 -0.93 -29.74 -55.83
CA THR A 359 -1.82 -30.80 -56.39
C THR A 359 -2.51 -31.52 -55.20
N ALA A 360 -3.80 -31.32 -54.96
CA ALA A 360 -4.98 -32.06 -55.43
C ALA A 360 -5.53 -33.06 -54.39
N SER A 361 -6.81 -32.87 -54.02
CA SER A 361 -7.63 -33.76 -53.19
C SER A 361 -8.14 -34.97 -54.00
N PRO A 362 -8.49 -36.07 -53.32
CA PRO A 362 -9.81 -36.66 -53.58
C PRO A 362 -10.58 -37.12 -52.32
N THR A 363 -11.87 -36.78 -52.34
CA THR A 363 -13.07 -37.60 -52.13
C THR A 363 -13.16 -38.66 -51.00
N SER A 364 -14.13 -38.37 -50.13
CA SER A 364 -14.99 -39.15 -49.21
C SER A 364 -15.24 -40.66 -49.40
N THR A 365 -15.46 -41.35 -48.25
CA THR A 365 -16.50 -42.37 -47.86
C THR A 365 -15.89 -43.60 -47.10
N PRO A 366 -16.57 -44.32 -46.18
CA PRO A 366 -17.30 -43.97 -44.95
C PRO A 366 -16.70 -44.63 -43.66
N SER A 367 -17.25 -44.28 -42.49
CA SER A 367 -16.98 -44.81 -41.13
C SER A 367 -16.74 -46.32 -40.97
N PRO A 368 -15.98 -46.66 -39.91
CA PRO A 368 -16.44 -47.62 -38.91
C PRO A 368 -16.59 -46.97 -37.52
N ARG A 369 -17.72 -47.25 -36.87
CA ARG A 369 -17.93 -47.03 -35.43
C ARG A 369 -16.81 -47.72 -34.65
N SER A 370 -16.14 -47.00 -33.74
CA SER A 370 -15.87 -47.46 -32.36
C SER A 370 -15.04 -46.47 -31.58
N ALA A 371 -15.27 -46.50 -30.26
CA ALA A 371 -14.65 -45.74 -29.18
C ALA A 371 -15.06 -44.26 -29.10
N SER A 372 -16.10 -44.00 -28.31
CA SER A 372 -16.35 -42.72 -27.66
C SER A 372 -15.03 -42.17 -27.08
N PRO A 373 -14.64 -40.92 -27.37
CA PRO A 373 -13.65 -40.27 -26.52
C PRO A 373 -14.26 -40.19 -25.13
N THR A 374 -13.58 -40.78 -24.15
CA THR A 374 -13.79 -40.48 -22.74
C THR A 374 -13.90 -38.97 -22.63
N ALA A 375 -15.05 -38.49 -22.17
CA ALA A 375 -15.29 -37.08 -21.96
C ALA A 375 -14.13 -36.52 -21.12
N GLU A 376 -13.31 -35.69 -21.77
CA GLU A 376 -12.32 -34.87 -21.11
C GLU A 376 -13.06 -34.10 -20.01
N ALA A 377 -12.52 -34.15 -18.78
CA ALA A 377 -13.12 -33.45 -17.65
C ALA A 377 -13.37 -31.99 -18.04
N PRO A 378 -14.52 -31.39 -17.68
CA PRO A 378 -14.79 -30.01 -18.01
C PRO A 378 -13.62 -29.14 -17.51
N PRO A 379 -13.17 -28.12 -18.28
CA PRO A 379 -12.12 -27.22 -17.83
C PRO A 379 -12.50 -26.69 -16.45
N SER A 380 -11.51 -26.54 -15.56
CA SER A 380 -11.64 -26.17 -14.14
C SER A 380 -12.28 -24.80 -13.86
N TRP A 381 -12.86 -24.17 -14.89
CA TRP A 381 -13.45 -22.85 -14.89
C TRP A 381 -14.70 -22.82 -15.78
N GLN A 382 -15.77 -23.49 -15.34
CA GLN A 382 -17.12 -23.25 -15.86
C GLN A 382 -17.94 -22.53 -14.78
N PRO A 383 -18.78 -21.55 -15.15
CA PRO A 383 -19.64 -20.89 -14.18
C PRO A 383 -20.63 -21.92 -13.63
N ALA A 384 -20.72 -22.04 -12.30
CA ALA A 384 -21.95 -22.53 -11.72
C ALA A 384 -23.05 -21.54 -12.10
N ALA A 385 -24.21 -22.03 -12.53
CA ALA A 385 -25.29 -21.22 -13.10
C ALA A 385 -25.83 -20.11 -12.17
N ASP A 386 -25.42 -20.10 -10.90
CA ASP A 386 -25.93 -19.24 -9.81
C ASP A 386 -25.04 -18.04 -9.44
N ASP A 387 -23.95 -17.75 -10.15
CA ASP A 387 -22.99 -16.68 -9.79
C ASP A 387 -23.09 -15.40 -10.63
N ARG A 388 -24.26 -15.16 -11.24
CA ARG A 388 -24.54 -13.87 -11.89
C ARG A 388 -24.75 -12.80 -10.85
N ALA A 389 -23.98 -11.72 -10.95
CA ALA A 389 -24.13 -10.58 -10.08
C ALA A 389 -24.04 -9.27 -10.85
N ARG A 390 -24.71 -8.26 -10.31
CA ARG A 390 -24.32 -6.88 -10.56
C ARG A 390 -23.08 -6.59 -9.73
N LEU A 391 -22.27 -5.67 -10.23
CA LEU A 391 -21.10 -5.16 -9.53
C LEU A 391 -21.29 -3.65 -9.29
N PRO A 392 -22.05 -3.24 -8.25
CA PRO A 392 -22.14 -1.84 -7.87
C PRO A 392 -20.83 -1.37 -7.23
N ILE A 393 -20.33 -0.22 -7.61
CA ILE A 393 -19.15 0.40 -6.98
C ILE A 393 -19.50 0.76 -5.53
N ALA A 394 -18.61 0.45 -4.59
CA ALA A 394 -18.95 0.50 -3.18
C ALA A 394 -19.08 1.93 -2.62
N SER A 395 -18.43 2.93 -3.22
CA SER A 395 -18.57 4.35 -2.84
C SER A 395 -19.87 4.95 -3.36
N THR A 396 -20.16 4.81 -4.66
CA THR A 396 -21.29 5.48 -5.32
C THR A 396 -22.58 4.65 -5.28
N GLY A 397 -22.47 3.33 -5.15
CA GLY A 397 -23.60 2.39 -5.27
C GLY A 397 -24.12 2.21 -6.70
N ARG A 398 -23.47 2.83 -7.70
CA ARG A 398 -23.83 2.76 -9.13
C ARG A 398 -23.20 1.52 -9.78
N CYS A 399 -23.80 1.03 -10.86
CA CYS A 399 -23.45 -0.26 -11.45
C CYS A 399 -22.41 -0.13 -12.57
N MET A 400 -21.50 -1.10 -12.65
CA MET A 400 -20.64 -1.25 -13.82
C MET A 400 -21.45 -1.77 -15.02
N ASP A 401 -21.43 -1.01 -16.10
CA ASP A 401 -22.10 -1.28 -17.37
C ASP A 401 -21.07 -1.31 -18.51
N ILE A 402 -21.46 -1.83 -19.67
CA ILE A 402 -20.61 -1.91 -20.84
C ILE A 402 -21.45 -1.98 -22.12
N SER A 403 -20.96 -1.34 -23.20
CA SER A 403 -21.61 -1.48 -24.50
C SER A 403 -21.37 -2.88 -25.10
N ALA A 404 -22.14 -3.27 -26.12
CA ALA A 404 -22.04 -4.62 -26.70
C ALA A 404 -20.82 -4.85 -27.63
N ALA A 405 -20.03 -3.81 -27.92
CA ALA A 405 -18.97 -3.87 -28.93
C ALA A 405 -17.70 -4.58 -28.42
N GLU A 406 -17.04 -5.34 -29.29
CA GLU A 406 -15.73 -5.92 -28.97
C GLU A 406 -14.69 -4.78 -28.81
N GLY A 407 -13.88 -4.86 -27.76
CA GLY A 407 -12.96 -3.78 -27.38
C GLY A 407 -13.61 -2.64 -26.59
N ALA A 408 -14.90 -2.71 -26.26
CA ALA A 408 -15.55 -1.71 -25.41
C ALA A 408 -14.96 -1.69 -23.99
N GLU A 409 -14.93 -0.49 -23.41
CA GLU A 409 -14.47 -0.24 -22.03
C GLU A 409 -15.69 -0.12 -21.09
N PRO A 410 -15.60 -0.66 -19.86
CA PRO A 410 -16.69 -0.55 -18.90
C PRO A 410 -16.78 0.87 -18.33
N TYR A 411 -17.97 1.24 -17.89
CA TYR A 411 -18.22 2.55 -17.29
C TYR A 411 -19.28 2.45 -16.20
N GLU A 412 -19.32 3.44 -15.32
CA GLU A 412 -20.31 3.56 -14.27
C GLU A 412 -21.64 4.12 -14.81
N ALA A 413 -22.74 3.43 -14.50
CA ALA A 413 -24.10 3.82 -14.87
C ALA A 413 -25.09 3.64 -13.72
N GLU A 414 -26.28 4.21 -13.89
CA GLU A 414 -27.40 3.89 -12.99
C GLU A 414 -27.74 2.41 -13.07
N CYS A 415 -28.03 1.81 -11.92
CA CYS A 415 -28.38 0.39 -11.86
C CYS A 415 -29.77 0.15 -12.45
N ASP A 416 -29.84 -0.26 -13.72
CA ASP A 416 -31.09 -0.57 -14.42
C ASP A 416 -31.44 -2.07 -14.40
N GLY A 417 -30.46 -2.92 -14.04
CA GLY A 417 -30.61 -4.37 -14.02
C GLY A 417 -30.56 -5.04 -15.40
N GLY A 418 -30.23 -4.29 -16.45
CA GLY A 418 -30.06 -4.73 -17.81
C GLY A 418 -28.96 -5.79 -17.95
N ARG A 419 -29.02 -6.57 -19.03
CA ARG A 419 -28.11 -7.69 -19.26
C ARG A 419 -26.63 -7.28 -19.39
N SER A 420 -26.36 -6.04 -19.79
CA SER A 420 -25.02 -5.47 -19.87
C SER A 420 -24.42 -5.14 -18.50
N GLN A 421 -25.26 -4.98 -17.46
CA GLN A 421 -24.84 -4.79 -16.06
C GLN A 421 -24.73 -6.09 -15.27
N GLN A 422 -24.98 -7.24 -15.92
CA GLN A 422 -24.91 -8.56 -15.30
C GLN A 422 -23.57 -9.22 -15.66
N TRP A 423 -22.85 -9.65 -14.64
CA TRP A 423 -21.50 -10.20 -14.76
C TRP A 423 -21.46 -11.62 -14.21
N GLU A 424 -20.90 -12.53 -14.98
CA GLU A 424 -20.62 -13.91 -14.59
C GLU A 424 -19.17 -13.98 -14.11
N LEU A 425 -18.98 -14.31 -12.84
CA LEU A 425 -17.67 -14.42 -12.21
C LEU A 425 -17.21 -15.87 -12.27
N LEU A 426 -16.20 -16.14 -13.09
CA LEU A 426 -15.53 -17.43 -13.15
C LEU A 426 -14.43 -17.36 -12.08
N VAL A 427 -14.49 -18.15 -11.01
CA VAL A 427 -13.58 -18.05 -9.85
C VAL A 427 -12.81 -19.36 -9.63
N ASP A 428 -11.50 -19.26 -9.43
CA ASP A 428 -10.61 -20.33 -8.95
C ASP A 428 -10.10 -19.95 -7.59
N ARG A 429 -10.64 -20.65 -6.60
CA ARG A 429 -10.34 -20.44 -5.21
C ARG A 429 -8.93 -20.92 -4.85
N ALA A 430 -8.42 -21.95 -5.54
CA ALA A 430 -7.08 -22.49 -5.28
C ALA A 430 -6.00 -21.53 -5.79
N GLY A 431 -6.25 -20.90 -6.94
CA GLY A 431 -5.37 -19.88 -7.53
C GLY A 431 -5.58 -18.45 -7.01
N GLN A 432 -6.63 -18.19 -6.21
CA GLN A 432 -7.08 -16.83 -5.84
C GLN A 432 -7.29 -15.92 -7.05
N GLN A 433 -7.90 -16.47 -8.10
CA GLN A 433 -8.10 -15.78 -9.37
C GLN A 433 -9.56 -15.79 -9.80
N ALA A 434 -9.94 -14.79 -10.60
CA ALA A 434 -11.24 -14.66 -11.21
C ALA A 434 -11.13 -14.17 -12.66
N ARG A 435 -12.14 -14.48 -13.47
CA ARG A 435 -12.44 -13.81 -14.73
C ARG A 435 -13.83 -13.22 -14.66
N ILE A 436 -13.99 -12.05 -15.27
CA ILE A 436 -15.24 -11.30 -15.27
C ILE A 436 -15.81 -11.34 -16.68
N ARG A 437 -16.89 -12.11 -16.89
CA ARG A 437 -17.55 -12.26 -18.18
C ARG A 437 -18.85 -11.48 -18.20
N ASN A 438 -19.06 -10.66 -19.22
CA ASN A 438 -20.33 -9.95 -19.38
C ASN A 438 -21.44 -10.90 -19.86
N TYR A 439 -22.63 -10.83 -19.26
CA TYR A 439 -23.74 -11.74 -19.58
C TYR A 439 -24.42 -11.42 -20.91
N ALA A 440 -24.49 -10.16 -21.32
CA ALA A 440 -25.08 -9.80 -22.61
C ALA A 440 -24.21 -10.24 -23.78
N THR A 441 -22.90 -10.05 -23.67
CA THR A 441 -21.96 -10.25 -24.79
C THR A 441 -21.24 -11.59 -24.76
N GLY A 442 -21.13 -12.23 -23.59
CA GLY A 442 -20.31 -13.42 -23.38
C GLY A 442 -18.80 -13.15 -23.46
N MET A 443 -18.38 -11.89 -23.51
CA MET A 443 -16.97 -11.48 -23.61
C MET A 443 -16.39 -11.20 -22.21
N CYS A 444 -15.08 -11.40 -22.06
CA CYS A 444 -14.40 -11.24 -20.78
C CYS A 444 -13.63 -9.93 -20.72
N LEU A 445 -13.62 -9.30 -19.55
CA LEU A 445 -12.81 -8.11 -19.30
C LEU A 445 -11.33 -8.48 -19.29
N THR A 446 -10.59 -7.76 -20.12
CA THR A 446 -9.14 -7.88 -20.27
C THR A 446 -8.47 -6.60 -19.82
N HIS A 447 -7.38 -6.76 -19.10
CA HIS A 447 -6.46 -5.68 -18.77
C HIS A 447 -5.27 -5.69 -19.73
N THR A 448 -4.61 -4.55 -19.88
CA THR A 448 -3.34 -4.42 -20.60
C THR A 448 -2.17 -5.03 -19.82
N GLY A 449 -2.32 -5.21 -18.50
CA GLY A 449 -1.24 -5.63 -17.60
C GLY A 449 -0.25 -4.51 -17.28
N THR A 450 -0.49 -3.31 -17.79
CA THR A 450 0.31 -2.13 -17.49
C THR A 450 -0.11 -1.56 -16.14
N GLU A 451 0.86 -1.26 -15.29
CA GLU A 451 0.67 -0.55 -14.03
C GLU A 451 0.56 0.96 -14.26
N THR A 452 -0.42 1.35 -15.06
CA THR A 452 -0.73 2.75 -15.37
C THR A 452 -2.14 3.05 -14.88
N ASP A 453 -2.32 4.15 -14.16
CA ASP A 453 -3.65 4.55 -13.66
C ASP A 453 -4.55 4.89 -14.85
N GLY A 454 -5.76 4.36 -14.85
CA GLY A 454 -6.68 4.46 -15.98
C GLY A 454 -6.23 3.66 -17.20
N ALA A 455 -5.36 2.66 -17.04
CA ALA A 455 -5.08 1.78 -18.17
C ALA A 455 -6.38 1.06 -18.60
N PRO A 456 -6.64 0.98 -19.91
CA PRO A 456 -7.94 0.60 -20.41
C PRO A 456 -8.23 -0.86 -20.09
N VAL A 457 -9.45 -1.11 -19.61
CA VAL A 457 -10.00 -2.45 -19.45
C VAL A 457 -10.99 -2.67 -20.58
N ARG A 458 -10.80 -3.71 -21.38
CA ARG A 458 -11.62 -3.94 -22.58
C ARG A 458 -12.27 -5.30 -22.56
N GLN A 459 -13.50 -5.42 -23.04
CA GLN A 459 -14.07 -6.75 -23.27
C GLN A 459 -13.56 -7.36 -24.57
N GLN A 460 -13.12 -8.62 -24.52
CA GLN A 460 -12.64 -9.36 -25.68
C GLN A 460 -13.26 -10.75 -25.74
N ARG A 461 -13.61 -11.22 -26.94
CA ARG A 461 -14.20 -12.56 -27.14
C ARG A 461 -13.15 -13.66 -27.00
N SER A 462 -11.94 -13.41 -27.49
CA SER A 462 -10.83 -14.37 -27.46
C SER A 462 -10.29 -14.64 -26.06
N ALA A 463 -10.59 -13.81 -25.06
CA ALA A 463 -9.91 -13.86 -23.76
C ALA A 463 -10.65 -14.67 -22.67
N CYS A 464 -11.78 -15.30 -22.98
CA CYS A 464 -12.56 -16.07 -22.00
C CYS A 464 -12.05 -17.51 -21.73
N HIS A 465 -10.93 -17.94 -22.31
CA HIS A 465 -10.38 -19.28 -22.09
C HIS A 465 -9.34 -19.34 -20.95
N SER A 466 -9.08 -20.55 -20.44
CA SER A 466 -8.21 -20.79 -19.27
C SER A 466 -6.77 -20.29 -19.44
N GLY A 467 -6.23 -20.29 -20.66
CA GLY A 467 -4.89 -19.79 -21.00
C GLY A 467 -4.75 -18.28 -21.20
N ALA A 468 -5.83 -17.50 -21.24
CA ALA A 468 -5.74 -16.05 -21.44
C ALA A 468 -5.31 -15.38 -20.14
N GLU A 469 -4.07 -14.88 -20.10
CA GLU A 469 -3.48 -14.21 -18.94
C GLU A 469 -4.05 -12.81 -18.72
N THR A 470 -4.33 -12.08 -19.79
CA THR A 470 -4.87 -10.71 -19.75
C THR A 470 -6.30 -10.61 -19.23
N ALA A 471 -7.01 -11.73 -19.10
CA ALA A 471 -8.36 -11.78 -18.52
C ALA A 471 -8.36 -12.29 -17.06
N ARG A 472 -7.19 -12.60 -16.49
CA ARG A 472 -7.08 -13.09 -15.12
C ARG A 472 -7.00 -11.91 -14.15
N TRP A 473 -7.77 -11.98 -13.08
CA TRP A 473 -7.76 -11.01 -12.00
C TRP A 473 -7.47 -11.73 -10.71
N ALA A 474 -6.55 -11.24 -9.88
CA ALA A 474 -6.54 -11.64 -8.48
C ALA A 474 -7.77 -11.03 -7.79
N TYR A 475 -8.38 -11.71 -6.82
CA TYR A 475 -9.54 -11.13 -6.11
C TYR A 475 -9.32 -11.10 -4.61
N PHE A 476 -9.91 -10.09 -3.95
CA PHE A 476 -9.85 -9.91 -2.50
C PHE A 476 -11.23 -9.58 -1.96
N THR A 477 -11.74 -10.40 -1.05
CA THR A 477 -13.00 -10.12 -0.34
C THR A 477 -12.73 -9.47 1.02
N LYS A 478 -13.68 -8.67 1.48
CA LYS A 478 -13.71 -8.14 2.84
C LYS A 478 -15.02 -8.55 3.50
N GLY A 479 -15.00 -8.69 4.82
CA GLY A 479 -16.17 -9.10 5.62
C GLY A 479 -17.36 -8.12 5.57
N ASP A 480 -17.25 -7.04 4.79
CA ASP A 480 -18.29 -6.05 4.50
C ASP A 480 -19.10 -6.36 3.22
N GLY A 481 -18.85 -7.51 2.57
CA GLY A 481 -19.56 -7.93 1.36
C GLY A 481 -19.06 -7.27 0.07
N THR A 482 -17.85 -6.69 0.10
CA THR A 482 -17.20 -6.14 -1.09
C THR A 482 -16.09 -7.04 -1.61
N VAL A 483 -15.89 -6.99 -2.93
CA VAL A 483 -14.80 -7.65 -3.64
C VAL A 483 -13.99 -6.61 -4.42
N ALA A 484 -12.67 -6.78 -4.43
CA ALA A 484 -11.75 -6.05 -5.28
C ALA A 484 -11.13 -7.02 -6.30
N PHE A 485 -10.91 -6.56 -7.52
CA PHE A 485 -10.23 -7.32 -8.58
C PHE A 485 -8.93 -6.61 -8.92
N ALA A 486 -7.80 -7.27 -8.74
CA ALA A 486 -6.47 -6.72 -8.98
C ALA A 486 -5.80 -7.34 -10.20
N LEU A 487 -4.88 -6.59 -10.80
CA LEU A 487 -3.90 -7.18 -11.72
C LEU A 487 -3.17 -8.35 -11.02
N PRO A 488 -2.95 -9.49 -11.71
CA PRO A 488 -2.21 -10.61 -11.15
C PRO A 488 -0.77 -10.21 -10.73
N GLY A 489 -0.30 -10.77 -9.61
CA GLY A 489 1.07 -10.58 -9.11
C GLY A 489 1.25 -9.28 -8.31
N ALA A 490 1.10 -9.35 -6.98
CA ALA A 490 1.42 -8.30 -5.98
C ALA A 490 1.11 -6.82 -6.35
N SER A 491 0.23 -6.58 -7.30
CA SER A 491 -0.08 -5.26 -7.85
C SER A 491 -1.17 -4.59 -7.05
N LEU A 492 -1.03 -3.29 -6.78
CA LEU A 492 -2.12 -2.49 -6.17
C LEU A 492 -3.13 -2.00 -7.21
N TYR A 493 -2.95 -2.30 -8.49
CA TYR A 493 -3.87 -1.85 -9.52
C TYR A 493 -5.13 -2.69 -9.50
N LEU A 494 -6.24 -2.04 -9.13
CA LEU A 494 -7.56 -2.62 -9.06
C LEU A 494 -8.40 -2.18 -10.25
N LEU A 495 -9.31 -3.05 -10.69
CA LEU A 495 -10.45 -2.64 -11.48
C LEU A 495 -11.33 -1.68 -10.66
N GLY A 496 -11.60 -0.50 -11.18
CA GLY A 496 -12.46 0.48 -10.51
C GLY A 496 -12.48 1.82 -11.22
N LEU A 497 -13.11 2.83 -10.61
CA LEU A 497 -13.20 4.16 -11.19
C LEU A 497 -11.83 4.80 -11.41
N ASP A 498 -11.64 5.45 -12.56
CA ASP A 498 -10.42 6.21 -12.84
C ASP A 498 -10.36 7.46 -11.96
N ASP A 499 -11.49 8.15 -11.80
CA ASP A 499 -11.64 9.32 -10.93
C ASP A 499 -12.17 8.94 -9.54
N TRP A 500 -11.53 7.93 -8.95
CA TRP A 500 -11.93 7.29 -7.70
C TRP A 500 -12.03 8.24 -6.50
N HIS A 501 -11.22 9.30 -6.47
CA HIS A 501 -11.14 10.22 -5.33
C HIS A 501 -12.35 11.14 -5.29
N ALA A 502 -12.66 11.79 -6.41
CA ALA A 502 -13.87 12.61 -6.52
C ALA A 502 -15.13 11.78 -6.25
N ALA A 503 -15.20 10.55 -6.78
CA ALA A 503 -16.28 9.62 -6.50
C ALA A 503 -16.40 9.25 -5.00
N GLY A 504 -15.27 9.10 -4.30
CA GLY A 504 -15.23 8.78 -2.87
C GLY A 504 -15.72 9.92 -1.97
N GLU A 505 -15.49 11.16 -2.38
CA GLU A 505 -15.94 12.37 -1.68
C GLU A 505 -17.37 12.79 -2.06
N GLY A 506 -17.98 12.12 -3.05
CA GLY A 506 -19.31 12.48 -3.56
C GLY A 506 -19.30 13.69 -4.50
N GLU A 507 -18.14 14.03 -5.04
CA GLU A 507 -17.97 15.12 -6.02
C GLU A 507 -18.28 14.65 -7.45
N PRO A 508 -18.57 15.58 -8.39
CA PRO A 508 -18.71 15.24 -9.81
C PRO A 508 -17.42 14.61 -10.35
N HIS A 509 -17.55 13.49 -11.05
CA HIS A 509 -16.42 12.68 -11.52
C HIS A 509 -16.74 12.02 -12.87
N ALA A 510 -15.69 11.54 -13.56
CA ALA A 510 -15.84 10.78 -14.80
C ALA A 510 -16.29 9.33 -14.52
N PRO A 511 -17.17 8.74 -15.35
CA PRO A 511 -17.70 7.39 -15.13
C PRO A 511 -16.75 6.28 -15.60
N ASP A 512 -15.58 6.61 -16.14
CA ASP A 512 -14.67 5.64 -16.75
C ASP A 512 -14.13 4.64 -15.71
N ILE A 513 -14.10 3.36 -16.09
CA ILE A 513 -13.59 2.25 -15.28
C ILE A 513 -12.40 1.60 -15.99
N GLY A 514 -11.23 1.71 -15.38
CA GLY A 514 -10.00 1.10 -15.86
C GLY A 514 -9.29 0.31 -14.75
N THR A 515 -7.97 0.15 -14.90
CA THR A 515 -7.11 -0.29 -13.80
C THR A 515 -6.49 0.91 -13.09
N THR A 516 -6.71 1.00 -11.79
CA THR A 516 -6.37 2.16 -10.97
C THR A 516 -5.66 1.71 -9.70
N ALA A 517 -4.57 2.37 -9.36
CA ALA A 517 -3.79 2.02 -8.18
C ALA A 517 -4.55 2.30 -6.87
N ASN A 518 -4.66 1.27 -6.04
CA ASN A 518 -5.35 1.29 -4.77
C ASN A 518 -4.43 1.66 -3.59
N TYR A 519 -4.09 2.94 -3.46
CA TYR A 519 -3.21 3.40 -2.39
C TYR A 519 -3.89 3.62 -1.02
N TYR A 520 -5.23 3.65 -0.99
CA TYR A 520 -5.99 4.11 0.19
C TYR A 520 -7.08 3.13 0.67
N ASP A 521 -7.09 1.89 0.16
CA ASP A 521 -8.20 0.93 0.36
C ASP A 521 -9.57 1.57 0.07
N THR A 522 -9.65 2.39 -0.98
CA THR A 522 -10.82 3.22 -1.25
C THR A 522 -12.02 2.37 -1.67
N PRO A 523 -13.25 2.68 -1.20
CA PRO A 523 -14.45 1.99 -1.64
C PRO A 523 -14.77 2.20 -3.14
N SER A 524 -14.20 3.23 -3.78
CA SER A 524 -14.37 3.47 -5.22
C SER A 524 -13.68 2.45 -6.14
N LEU A 525 -12.77 1.64 -5.58
CA LEU A 525 -12.08 0.56 -6.29
C LEU A 525 -12.56 -0.83 -5.86
N ARG A 526 -13.76 -0.90 -5.27
CA ARG A 526 -14.37 -2.13 -4.77
C ARG A 526 -15.78 -2.23 -5.29
N PHE A 527 -16.22 -3.46 -5.52
CA PHE A 527 -17.57 -3.75 -5.94
C PHE A 527 -18.32 -4.45 -4.81
N ARG A 528 -19.54 -4.01 -4.52
CA ARG A 528 -20.47 -4.76 -3.68
C ARG A 528 -20.85 -6.03 -4.43
N TYR A 529 -20.82 -7.16 -3.75
CA TYR A 529 -21.14 -8.44 -4.35
C TYR A 529 -22.11 -9.21 -3.45
N ALA A 530 -23.20 -9.70 -4.04
CA ALA A 530 -24.28 -10.37 -3.32
C ALA A 530 -24.46 -11.85 -3.73
N GLY A 531 -23.52 -12.43 -4.49
CA GLY A 531 -23.57 -13.83 -4.90
C GLY A 531 -22.71 -14.75 -4.03
N ASN A 532 -22.51 -15.99 -4.47
CA ASN A 532 -21.81 -17.04 -3.70
C ASN A 532 -20.42 -17.38 -4.24
N ALA A 533 -19.98 -16.76 -5.35
CA ALA A 533 -18.73 -17.09 -6.04
C ALA A 533 -17.52 -17.02 -5.11
N PHE A 534 -17.52 -16.07 -4.18
CA PHE A 534 -16.43 -15.87 -3.23
C PHE A 534 -16.73 -16.40 -1.81
N GLY A 535 -17.86 -17.09 -1.62
CA GLY A 535 -18.24 -17.69 -0.33
C GLY A 535 -17.35 -18.88 0.02
N GLY A 536 -16.83 -18.84 1.24
CA GLY A 536 -16.19 -19.93 1.99
C GLY A 536 -16.71 -19.92 3.42
#